data_AF-A0A4V1N198-F1
#
_entry.id   AF-A0A4V1N198-F1
#
_cell.length_a   1.000
_cell.length_b   1.000
_cell.length_c   1.000
_cell.angle_alpha   90.00
_cell.angle_beta   90.00
_cell.angle_gamma   90.00
#
_symmetry.space_group_name_H-M   'P 1'
#
loop_
_entity.id
_entity.type
_entity.pdbx_description
1 polymer ?
#
loop_
_entity_poly.entity_id
_entity_poly.type
_entity_poly.pdbx_seq_one_letter_code
_entity_poly.pdbx_strand_id
1 'polypeptide(L)' 'MDDEQRKQRIEQLAREIWEAEGRPDGHAERHWAMAERLVEAEVQASQSLLQDAPPAPE' A
#
# COMPACT_ATOMS: atom_id res chain seq x y z
N MET A 1 -12.40 -4.09 -8.89
CA MET A 1 -12.73 -3.30 -7.68
C MET A 1 -11.51 -3.11 -6.79
N ASP A 2 -10.44 -3.87 -7.00
CA ASP A 2 -9.17 -3.83 -6.26
C ASP A 2 -8.39 -2.53 -6.51
N ASP A 3 -8.54 -1.92 -7.69
CA ASP A 3 -7.88 -0.66 -8.03
C ASP A 3 -8.30 0.51 -7.14
N GLU A 4 -9.60 0.60 -6.81
CA GLU A 4 -10.14 1.62 -5.89
C GLU A 4 -9.62 1.42 -4.47
N GLN A 5 -9.57 0.16 -4.01
CA GLN A 5 -9.03 -0.16 -2.69
C GLN A 5 -7.54 0.16 -2.60
N ARG A 6 -6.76 -0.18 -3.65
CA ARG A 6 -5.34 0.19 -3.76
C ARG A 6 -5.19 1.71 -3.67
N LYS A 7 -5.97 2.47 -4.43
CA LYS A 7 -5.88 3.93 -4.45
C LYS A 7 -6.22 4.56 -3.10
N GLN A 8 -7.28 4.10 -2.43
CA GLN A 8 -7.65 4.57 -1.09
C GLN A 8 -6.55 4.29 -0.06
N ARG A 9 -5.92 3.10 -0.13
CA ARG A 9 -4.80 2.78 0.76
C ARG A 9 -3.60 3.68 0.50
N ILE A 10 -3.28 3.98 -0.76
CA ILE A 10 -2.17 4.86 -1.12
C ILE A 10 -2.43 6.27 -0.58
N GLU A 11 -3.65 6.79 -0.74
CA GLU A 11 -4.06 8.09 -0.19
C GLU A 11 -3.95 8.15 1.33
N GLN A 12 -4.39 7.09 2.02
CA GLN A 12 -4.30 6.97 3.47
C GLN A 12 -2.83 6.98 3.92
N LEU A 13 -1.99 6.09 3.35
CA LEU A 13 -0.58 5.96 3.71
C LEU A 13 0.21 7.23 3.39
N ALA A 14 -0.01 7.85 2.22
CA ALA A 14 0.68 9.07 1.84
C ALA A 14 0.41 10.19 2.85
N ARG A 15 -0.84 10.28 3.35
CA ARG A 15 -1.23 11.24 4.37
C ARG A 15 -0.65 10.89 5.74
N GLU A 16 -0.65 9.63 6.15
CA GLU A 16 -0.03 9.19 7.41
C GLU A 16 1.47 9.48 7.44
N ILE A 17 2.20 9.17 6.36
CA ILE A 17 3.63 9.48 6.21
C ILE A 17 3.83 11.00 6.30
N TRP A 18 3.03 11.77 5.56
CA TRP A 18 3.12 13.24 5.57
C TRP A 18 2.83 13.85 6.95
N GLU A 19 1.84 13.34 7.68
CA GLU A 19 1.54 13.81 9.04
C GLU A 19 2.62 13.40 10.04
N ALA A 20 3.18 12.19 9.93
CA ALA A 20 4.28 11.71 10.78
C ALA A 20 5.58 12.52 10.57
N GLU A 21 5.85 12.94 9.33
CA GLU A 21 7.01 13.79 9.00
C GLU A 21 6.81 15.28 9.37
N GLY A 22 5.64 15.66 9.91
CA GLY A 22 5.37 17.03 10.33
C GLY A 22 4.92 17.96 9.20
N ARG A 23 4.38 17.38 8.12
CA ARG A 23 3.80 18.08 6.97
C ARG A 23 4.77 18.95 6.18
N PRO A 24 5.91 18.41 5.73
CA PRO A 24 6.85 19.18 4.92
C PRO A 24 6.22 19.53 3.56
N ASP A 25 6.22 20.83 3.23
CA ASP A 25 5.77 21.33 1.94
C ASP A 25 6.76 20.93 0.83
N GLY A 26 6.23 20.51 -0.33
CA GLY A 26 7.05 20.16 -1.51
C GLY A 26 7.54 18.71 -1.59
N HIS A 27 7.25 17.86 -0.59
CA HIS A 27 7.64 16.45 -0.59
C HIS A 27 6.48 15.47 -0.87
N ALA A 28 5.29 15.98 -1.20
CA ALA A 28 4.10 15.17 -1.47
C ALA A 28 4.37 14.02 -2.45
N GLU A 29 4.99 14.29 -3.61
CA GLU A 29 5.28 13.26 -4.61
C GLU A 29 6.15 12.11 -4.08
N ARG A 30 7.11 12.40 -3.18
CA ARG A 30 7.92 11.36 -2.53
C ARG A 30 7.10 10.50 -1.59
N HIS A 31 6.24 11.09 -0.77
CA HIS A 31 5.37 10.33 0.14
C HIS A 31 4.36 9.50 -0.63
N TRP A 32 3.79 10.04 -1.70
CA TRP A 32 2.87 9.32 -2.58
C TRP A 32 3.56 8.14 -3.27
N ALA A 33 4.77 8.32 -3.81
CA ALA A 33 5.54 7.21 -4.39
C ALA A 33 5.93 6.15 -3.35
N MET A 34 6.22 6.57 -2.11
CA MET A 34 6.52 5.64 -1.01
C MET A 34 5.29 4.84 -0.59
N ALA A 35 4.14 5.51 -0.43
CA ALA A 35 2.85 4.88 -0.15
C ALA A 35 2.45 3.90 -1.25
N GLU A 36 2.62 4.28 -2.52
CA GLU A 36 2.32 3.40 -3.65
C GLU A 36 3.12 2.11 -3.62
N ARG A 37 4.44 2.18 -3.38
CA ARG A 37 5.28 0.98 -3.29
C ARG A 37 4.90 0.08 -2.12
N LEU A 38 4.51 0.65 -0.98
CA LEU A 38 4.06 -0.11 0.18
C LEU A 38 2.77 -0.87 -0.11
N VAL A 39 1.76 -0.20 -0.68
CA VAL A 39 0.48 -0.83 -1.01
C VAL A 39 0.66 -1.87 -2.12
N GLU A 40 1.47 -1.59 -3.14
CA GLU A 40 1.76 -2.55 -4.20
C GLU A 40 2.42 -3.82 -3.67
N ALA A 41 3.40 -3.67 -2.76
CA ALA A 41 4.02 -4.81 -2.10
C ALA A 41 3.01 -5.61 -1.25
N GLU A 42 2.11 -4.94 -0.55
CA GLU A 42 1.08 -5.59 0.27
C GLU A 42 0.05 -6.35 -0.59
N VAL A 43 -0.37 -5.76 -1.71
CA VAL A 43 -1.26 -6.41 -2.68
C VAL A 43 -0.58 -7.61 -3.32
N GLN A 44 0.67 -7.46 -3.77
CA GLN A 44 1.49 -8.55 -4.32
C GLN A 44 1.67 -9.70 -3.32
N ALA A 45 1.97 -9.39 -2.06
CA ALA A 45 2.12 -10.37 -1.00
C ALA A 45 0.78 -11.08 -0.71
N SER A 46 -0.32 -10.32 -0.63
CA SER A 46 -1.66 -10.89 -0.43
C SER A 46 -2.07 -11.82 -1.57
N GLN A 47 -1.82 -11.42 -2.83
CA GLN A 47 -2.07 -12.27 -3.99
C GLN A 47 -1.20 -13.52 -4.00
N SER A 48 0.09 -13.40 -3.65
CA SER A 48 0.98 -14.57 -3.54
C SER A 48 0.54 -15.52 -2.44
N LEU A 49 0.08 -15.02 -1.29
CA LEU A 49 -0.41 -15.86 -0.18
C LEU A 49 -1.70 -16.60 -0.54
N LEU A 50 -2.60 -15.98 -1.33
CA LEU A 50 -3.77 -16.68 -1.86
C LEU A 50 -3.37 -17.75 -2.89
N GLN A 51 -2.30 -17.54 -3.64
CA GLN A 51 -1.83 -18.43 -4.70
C GLN A 51 -1.02 -19.63 -4.17
N ASP A 52 -0.21 -19.42 -3.11
CA ASP A 52 0.70 -20.41 -2.52
C ASP A 52 0.12 -21.08 -1.27
N ALA A 53 -1.15 -20.84 -0.94
CA ALA A 53 -1.82 -21.56 0.13
C ALA A 53 -1.76 -23.08 -0.18
N PRO A 54 -1.06 -23.91 0.63
CA PRO A 54 -1.07 -25.34 0.41
C PRO A 54 -2.52 -25.82 0.54
N PRO A 55 -3.01 -26.71 -0.35
CA PRO A 55 -4.31 -27.32 -0.13
C PRO A 55 -4.26 -27.99 1.25
N ALA A 56 -5.13 -27.55 2.15
CA ALA A 56 -5.25 -28.15 3.47
C ALA A 56 -5.43 -29.67 3.28
N PRO A 57 -4.65 -30.52 3.99
CA PRO A 57 -4.90 -31.95 3.95
C PRO A 57 -6.11 -32.25 4.86
N GLU A 58 -7.24 -32.65 4.27
CA GLU A 58 -8.14 -33.73 4.75
C GLU A 58 -9.32 -33.96 3.80
#